data_AF-A0A845UEK8-F1
#
_entry.id   AF-A0A845UEK8-F1
#
_cell.length_a   1.000
_cell.length_b   1.000
_cell.length_c   1.000
_cell.angle_alpha   90.00
_cell.angle_beta   90.00
_cell.angle_gamma   90.00
#
_symmetry.space_group_name_H-M   'P 1'
#
loop_
_entity.id
_entity.type
_entity.pdbx_description
1 polymer ?
#
loop_
_entity_poly.entity_id
_entity_poly.type
_entity_poly.pdbx_seq_one_letter_code
_entity_poly.pdbx_strand_id
1 'polypeptide(L)'
;MDAKHWALIVAILLLLGTGSVMANSWLSAHDAQVKLAATVESQNSVIAAAERREQDPSEQLRNTLQQIENLKRDVQTPQQVIQAIPQYLPQLPVPIRVEQAPAEPGKPQPPPVVTIPPEDLKTLYDFSADCAACKAERDTLKASMADELQKGIALARERDAAIKAARGGGFWKRTAQAAKWLGIGIAVGYFAHHR
;
A
#
# COMPACT_ATOMS: atom_id res chain seq x y z
N MET A 1 1.79 -70.92 11.25
CA MET A 1 2.33 -69.56 11.46
C MET A 1 2.21 -69.25 12.94
N ASP A 2 3.34 -69.12 13.63
CA ASP A 2 3.35 -68.88 15.07
C ASP A 2 2.95 -67.43 15.41
N ALA A 3 2.39 -67.20 16.60
CA ALA A 3 1.94 -65.89 17.07
C ALA A 3 3.02 -64.79 16.95
N LYS A 4 4.30 -65.16 17.04
CA LYS A 4 5.46 -64.27 16.83
C LYS A 4 5.53 -63.72 15.40
N HIS A 5 5.25 -64.54 14.39
CA HIS A 5 5.27 -64.11 12.99
C HIS A 5 4.10 -63.17 12.68
N TRP A 6 2.93 -63.41 13.28
CA TRP A 6 1.77 -62.52 13.15
C TRP A 6 2.02 -61.16 13.83
N ALA A 7 2.64 -61.15 15.01
CA ALA A 7 3.03 -59.92 15.70
C ALA A 7 4.05 -59.09 14.89
N LEU A 8 5.04 -59.73 14.26
CA LEU A 8 6.01 -59.04 13.41
C LEU A 8 5.37 -58.41 12.16
N ILE A 9 4.45 -59.12 11.51
CA ILE A 9 3.74 -58.61 10.33
C ILE A 9 2.91 -57.36 10.69
N VAL A 10 2.18 -57.40 11.80
CA VAL A 10 1.38 -56.25 12.27
C VAL A 10 2.27 -55.06 12.60
N ALA A 11 3.42 -55.29 13.25
CA ALA A 11 4.36 -54.21 13.56
C ALA A 11 4.95 -53.55 12.31
N ILE A 12 5.30 -54.34 11.29
CA ILE A 12 5.81 -53.84 10.01
C ILE A 12 4.74 -53.03 9.26
N LEU A 13 3.49 -53.51 9.24
CA LEU A 13 2.38 -52.80 8.61
C LEU A 13 2.07 -51.47 9.31
N LEU A 14 2.16 -51.43 10.65
CA LEU A 14 2.03 -50.19 11.42
C LEU A 14 3.16 -49.19 11.12
N LEU A 15 4.41 -49.67 11.00
CA LEU A 15 5.56 -48.84 10.65
C LEU A 15 5.45 -48.27 9.22
N LEU A 16 5.04 -49.10 8.25
CA LEU A 16 4.83 -48.66 6.88
C LEU A 16 3.66 -47.68 6.77
N GLY A 17 2.54 -47.94 7.46
CA GLY A 17 1.39 -47.05 7.48
C GLY A 17 1.73 -45.68 8.08
N THR A 18 2.42 -45.65 9.22
CA THR A 18 2.84 -44.39 9.87
C THR A 18 3.88 -43.64 9.05
N GLY A 19 4.86 -44.35 8.47
CA GLY A 19 5.85 -43.76 7.57
C GLY A 19 5.23 -43.14 6.32
N SER A 20 4.24 -43.80 5.72
CA SER A 20 3.52 -43.30 4.55
C SER A 20 2.72 -42.03 4.86
N VAL A 21 2.02 -41.99 5.99
CA VAL A 21 1.27 -40.79 6.44
C VAL A 21 2.23 -39.62 6.73
N MET A 22 3.38 -39.88 7.36
CA MET A 22 4.40 -38.85 7.59
C MET A 22 4.98 -38.30 6.29
N ALA A 23 5.31 -39.17 5.33
CA ALA A 23 5.88 -38.76 4.05
C ALA A 23 4.89 -37.90 3.25
N ASN A 24 3.62 -38.32 3.18
CA ASN A 24 2.59 -37.58 2.46
C ASN A 24 2.26 -36.23 3.14
N SER A 25 2.23 -36.21 4.48
CA SER A 25 2.07 -34.96 5.25
C SER A 25 3.25 -34.00 5.05
N TRP A 26 4.47 -34.51 4.95
CA TRP A 26 5.64 -33.69 4.71
C TRP A 26 5.65 -33.11 3.29
N LEU A 27 5.35 -33.94 2.29
CA LEU A 27 5.33 -33.51 0.89
C LEU A 27 4.26 -32.43 0.64
N SER A 28 3.04 -32.66 1.13
CA SER A 28 1.95 -31.68 1.04
C SER A 28 2.26 -30.37 1.78
N ALA A 29 2.89 -30.43 2.95
CA ALA A 29 3.33 -29.23 3.66
C ALA A 29 4.44 -28.49 2.91
N HIS A 30 5.35 -29.22 2.26
CA HIS A 30 6.40 -28.64 1.44
C HIS A 30 5.83 -27.92 0.22
N ASP A 31 4.92 -28.56 -0.51
CA ASP A 31 4.24 -27.97 -1.66
C ASP A 31 3.48 -26.69 -1.29
N ALA A 32 2.80 -26.70 -0.13
CA ALA A 32 2.13 -25.52 0.40
C ALA A 32 3.12 -24.38 0.71
N GLN A 33 4.29 -24.69 1.28
CA GLN A 33 5.32 -23.69 1.55
C GLN A 33 5.88 -23.08 0.26
N VAL A 34 6.15 -23.90 -0.76
CA VAL A 34 6.68 -23.41 -2.05
C VAL A 34 5.66 -22.48 -2.72
N LYS A 35 4.39 -22.87 -2.76
CA LYS A 35 3.31 -22.04 -3.32
C LYS A 35 3.14 -20.73 -2.56
N LEU A 36 3.17 -20.78 -1.23
CA LEU A 36 3.06 -19.58 -0.39
C LEU A 36 4.26 -18.65 -0.61
N ALA A 37 5.48 -19.17 -0.64
CA ALA A 37 6.69 -18.40 -0.88
C ALA A 37 6.66 -17.72 -2.26
N ALA A 38 6.26 -18.45 -3.31
CA ALA A 38 6.09 -17.89 -4.64
C ALA A 38 5.03 -16.78 -4.68
N THR A 39 3.92 -16.97 -3.99
CA THR A 39 2.85 -15.95 -3.90
C THR A 39 3.34 -14.71 -3.16
N VAL A 40 4.04 -14.89 -2.04
CA VAL A 40 4.61 -13.80 -1.24
C VAL A 40 5.64 -12.99 -2.04
N GLU A 41 6.55 -13.68 -2.74
CA GLU A 41 7.55 -13.04 -3.58
C GLU A 41 6.90 -12.25 -4.72
N SER A 42 5.87 -12.83 -5.37
CA SER A 42 5.11 -12.11 -6.39
C SER A 42 4.43 -10.85 -5.84
N GLN A 43 3.81 -10.92 -4.65
CA GLN A 43 3.20 -9.77 -4.01
C GLN A 43 4.24 -8.71 -3.61
N ASN A 44 5.39 -9.12 -3.06
CA ASN A 44 6.48 -8.22 -2.73
C ASN A 44 7.00 -7.49 -3.97
N SER A 45 7.11 -8.17 -5.11
CA SER A 45 7.55 -7.55 -6.36
C SER A 45 6.58 -6.49 -6.87
N VAL A 46 5.26 -6.71 -6.71
CA VAL A 46 4.23 -5.73 -7.07
C VAL A 46 4.27 -4.52 -6.14
N ILE A 47 4.46 -4.74 -4.83
CA ILE A 47 4.62 -3.64 -3.85
C ILE A 47 5.88 -2.83 -4.16
N ALA A 48 7.02 -3.48 -4.40
CA ALA A 48 8.26 -2.79 -4.75
C ALA A 48 8.15 -2.04 -6.08
N ALA A 49 7.41 -2.59 -7.06
CA ALA A 49 7.13 -1.90 -8.32
C ALA A 49 6.18 -0.70 -8.11
N ALA A 50 5.20 -0.82 -7.22
CA ALA A 50 4.31 0.29 -6.83
C ALA A 50 5.09 1.41 -6.12
N GLU A 51 5.99 1.06 -5.19
CA GLU A 51 6.83 2.01 -4.46
C GLU A 51 7.80 2.76 -5.38
N ARG A 52 8.38 2.07 -6.37
CA ARG A 52 9.16 2.74 -7.44
C ARG A 52 8.30 3.68 -8.28
N ARG A 53 7.07 3.27 -8.61
CA ARG A 53 6.11 4.11 -9.32
C ARG A 53 5.60 5.29 -8.50
N GLU A 54 5.72 5.29 -7.18
CA GLU A 54 5.42 6.46 -6.35
C GLU A 54 6.58 7.47 -6.31
N GLN A 55 7.82 6.99 -6.49
CA GLN A 55 9.01 7.84 -6.49
C GLN A 55 9.13 8.71 -7.75
N ASP A 56 8.89 8.17 -8.95
CA ASP A 56 9.00 8.93 -10.21
C ASP A 56 8.03 10.13 -10.34
N PRO A 57 6.73 10.01 -9.98
CA PRO A 57 5.78 11.12 -10.01
C PRO A 57 6.05 12.19 -8.95
N SER A 58 6.77 11.85 -7.88
CA SER A 58 7.06 12.80 -6.81
C SER A 58 8.01 13.92 -7.26
N GLU A 59 8.96 13.60 -8.15
CA GLU A 59 9.85 14.60 -8.76
C GLU A 59 9.11 15.47 -9.78
N GLN A 60 8.28 14.86 -10.63
CA GLN A 60 7.44 15.61 -11.57
C GLN A 60 6.50 16.56 -10.83
N LEU A 61 5.81 16.08 -9.79
CA LEU A 61 4.93 16.91 -8.97
C LEU A 61 5.71 18.04 -8.28
N ARG A 62 6.90 17.76 -7.72
CA ARG A 62 7.76 18.79 -7.14
C ARG A 62 8.15 19.85 -8.17
N ASN A 63 8.56 19.44 -9.37
CA ASN A 63 8.90 20.35 -10.45
C ASN A 63 7.70 21.20 -10.88
N THR A 64 6.52 20.59 -11.02
CA THR A 64 5.28 21.33 -11.31
C THR A 64 4.92 22.32 -10.21
N LEU A 65 5.03 21.93 -8.94
CA LEU A 65 4.79 22.84 -7.81
C LEU A 65 5.78 24.01 -7.78
N GLN A 66 7.06 23.76 -8.07
CA GLN A 66 8.08 24.81 -8.20
C GLN A 66 7.79 25.73 -9.38
N GLN A 67 7.39 25.19 -10.53
CA GLN A 67 6.97 26.01 -11.68
C GLN A 67 5.78 26.90 -11.30
N ILE A 68 4.76 26.36 -10.62
CA ILE A 68 3.62 27.13 -10.14
C ILE A 68 4.07 28.21 -9.14
N GLU A 69 4.99 27.90 -8.23
CA GLU A 69 5.51 28.88 -7.27
C GLU A 69 6.27 30.00 -7.97
N ASN A 70 7.09 29.68 -8.97
CA ASN A 70 7.80 30.67 -9.79
C ASN A 70 6.81 31.56 -10.55
N LEU A 71 5.79 30.97 -11.18
CA LEU A 71 4.73 31.73 -11.86
C LEU A 71 3.99 32.68 -10.89
N LYS A 72 3.73 32.24 -9.66
CA LYS A 72 3.15 33.12 -8.62
C LYS A 72 4.10 34.24 -8.19
N ARG A 73 5.41 34.03 -8.25
CA ARG A 73 6.42 35.06 -7.96
C ARG A 73 6.67 36.01 -9.13
N ASP A 74 6.49 35.56 -10.37
CA ASP A 74 6.70 36.35 -11.59
C ASP A 74 5.53 37.32 -11.83
N VAL A 75 4.33 36.95 -11.38
CA VAL A 75 3.12 37.76 -11.47
C VAL A 75 2.89 38.53 -10.16
N GLN A 76 3.57 39.66 -9.99
CA GLN A 76 3.45 40.51 -8.79
C GLN A 76 2.56 41.74 -9.00
N THR A 77 2.36 42.15 -10.25
CA THR A 77 1.61 43.36 -10.56
C THR A 77 0.21 43.04 -11.09
N PRO A 78 -0.81 43.87 -10.78
CA PRO A 78 -2.16 43.70 -11.30
C PRO A 78 -2.22 43.60 -12.84
N GLN A 79 -1.33 44.31 -13.55
CA GLN A 79 -1.24 44.26 -15.00
C GLN A 79 -0.70 42.93 -15.53
N GLN A 80 0.28 42.31 -14.84
CA GLN A 80 0.78 40.98 -15.19
C GLN A 80 -0.29 39.90 -14.94
N VAL A 81 -1.10 40.04 -13.88
CA VAL A 81 -2.22 39.12 -13.59
C VAL A 81 -3.20 39.10 -14.76
N ILE A 82 -3.58 40.27 -15.28
CA ILE A 82 -4.54 40.40 -16.39
C ILE A 82 -4.01 39.77 -17.69
N GLN A 83 -2.70 39.81 -17.93
CA GLN A 83 -2.07 39.16 -19.08
C GLN A 83 -1.94 37.63 -18.91
N ALA A 84 -1.77 37.15 -17.67
CA ALA A 84 -1.61 35.73 -17.37
C ALA A 84 -2.95 34.97 -17.23
N ILE A 85 -4.02 35.66 -16.79
CA ILE A 85 -5.35 35.07 -16.56
C ILE A 85 -5.89 34.23 -17.75
N PRO A 86 -5.82 34.70 -19.01
CA PRO A 86 -6.35 33.94 -20.16
C PRO A 86 -5.68 32.57 -20.36
N GLN A 87 -4.45 32.37 -19.86
CA GLN A 87 -3.74 31.10 -19.97
C GLN A 87 -4.30 30.00 -19.06
N TYR A 88 -4.90 30.39 -17.92
CA TYR A 88 -5.45 29.45 -16.92
C TYR A 88 -6.97 29.35 -16.99
N LEU A 89 -7.62 30.34 -17.63
CA LEU A 89 -9.07 30.43 -17.81
C LEU A 89 -9.36 30.65 -19.30
N PRO A 90 -9.22 29.63 -20.16
CA PRO A 90 -9.37 29.78 -21.61
C PRO A 90 -10.80 30.11 -22.07
N GLN A 91 -11.77 30.07 -21.16
CA GLN A 91 -13.19 30.30 -21.44
C GLN A 91 -13.67 31.70 -21.03
N LEU A 92 -12.78 32.70 -20.97
CA LEU A 92 -13.15 34.10 -20.73
C LEU A 92 -13.63 34.73 -22.05
N PRO A 93 -14.96 34.92 -22.26
CA PRO A 93 -15.51 35.54 -23.47
C PRO A 93 -15.00 36.96 -23.77
N VAL A 94 -14.56 37.75 -22.77
CA VAL A 94 -14.15 39.15 -22.98
C VAL A 94 -12.86 39.49 -22.21
N PRO A 95 -11.92 40.26 -22.79
CA PRO A 95 -10.69 40.66 -22.10
C PRO A 95 -11.00 41.63 -20.94
N ILE A 96 -10.47 41.32 -19.75
CA ILE A 96 -10.52 42.17 -18.55
C ILE A 96 -9.84 43.51 -18.86
N ARG A 97 -10.53 44.63 -18.58
CA ARG A 97 -10.01 45.98 -18.83
C ARG A 97 -9.62 46.67 -17.53
N VAL A 98 -8.46 47.32 -17.53
CA VAL A 98 -8.06 48.26 -16.47
C VAL A 98 -8.55 49.63 -16.87
N GLU A 99 -9.48 50.19 -16.10
CA GLU A 99 -9.96 51.55 -16.30
C GLU A 99 -9.23 52.47 -15.33
N GLN A 100 -8.35 53.31 -15.88
CA GLN A 100 -7.69 54.38 -15.13
C GLN A 100 -8.39 55.69 -15.45
N ALA A 101 -9.01 56.30 -14.44
CA ALA A 101 -9.59 57.63 -14.60
C ALA A 101 -8.48 58.65 -14.93
N PRO A 102 -8.75 59.66 -15.79
CA PRO A 102 -7.77 60.69 -16.14
C PRO A 102 -7.21 61.37 -14.88
N ALA A 103 -5.90 61.63 -14.88
CA ALA A 103 -5.27 62.35 -13.77
C ALA A 103 -5.79 63.80 -13.74
N GLU A 104 -6.42 64.20 -12.63
CA GLU A 104 -6.79 65.59 -12.38
C GLU A 104 -5.57 66.38 -11.86
N PRO A 105 -5.26 67.58 -12.38
CA PRO A 105 -4.14 68.38 -11.90
C PRO A 105 -4.26 68.71 -10.42
N GLY A 106 -3.24 68.34 -9.64
CA GLY A 106 -3.17 68.67 -8.20
C GLY A 106 -3.85 67.67 -7.26
N LYS A 107 -4.42 66.57 -7.77
CA LYS A 107 -4.95 65.48 -6.94
C LYS A 107 -4.12 64.20 -7.08
N PRO A 108 -3.96 63.41 -6.02
CA PRO A 108 -3.36 62.07 -6.12
C PRO A 108 -4.13 61.24 -7.15
N GLN A 109 -3.40 60.55 -8.03
CA GLN A 109 -4.00 59.75 -9.08
C GLN A 109 -4.90 58.67 -8.45
N PRO A 110 -6.18 58.57 -8.84
CA PRO A 110 -7.07 57.55 -8.30
C PRO A 110 -6.55 56.15 -8.63
N PRO A 111 -6.75 55.17 -7.73
CA PRO A 111 -6.28 53.82 -7.95
C PRO A 111 -6.96 53.22 -9.19
N PRO A 112 -6.24 52.43 -10.01
CA PRO A 112 -6.79 51.76 -11.17
C PRO A 112 -7.96 50.85 -10.76
N VAL A 113 -9.10 50.97 -11.44
CA VAL A 113 -10.26 50.11 -11.22
C VAL A 113 -10.26 49.01 -12.28
N VAL A 114 -10.37 47.75 -11.86
CA VAL A 114 -10.46 46.61 -12.77
C VAL A 114 -11.93 46.22 -12.90
N THR A 115 -12.47 46.39 -14.11
CA THR A 115 -13.86 46.03 -14.41
C THR A 115 -13.87 44.61 -14.99
N ILE A 116 -14.49 43.68 -14.26
CA ILE A 116 -14.68 42.29 -14.70
C ILE A 116 -16.05 42.21 -15.39
N PRO A 117 -16.13 41.74 -16.65
CA PRO A 117 -17.40 41.57 -17.34
C PRO A 117 -18.32 40.58 -16.61
N PRO A 118 -19.65 40.84 -16.54
CA PRO A 118 -20.60 39.95 -15.86
C PRO A 118 -20.65 38.54 -16.45
N GLU A 119 -20.35 38.38 -17.74
CA GLU A 119 -20.23 37.09 -18.42
C GLU A 119 -19.08 36.21 -17.88
N ASP A 120 -18.01 36.80 -17.36
CA ASP A 120 -16.83 36.09 -16.85
C ASP A 120 -16.94 35.70 -15.38
N LEU A 121 -17.84 36.37 -14.63
CA LEU A 121 -18.04 36.15 -13.20
C LEU A 121 -18.48 34.73 -12.88
N LYS A 122 -19.32 34.12 -13.73
CA LYS A 122 -19.75 32.74 -13.53
C LYS A 122 -18.60 31.76 -13.69
N THR A 123 -17.81 31.88 -14.75
CA THR A 123 -16.65 31.01 -15.03
C THR A 123 -15.62 31.10 -13.91
N LEU A 124 -15.35 32.31 -13.40
CA LEU A 124 -14.48 32.53 -12.26
C LEU A 124 -15.00 31.89 -10.97
N TYR A 125 -16.32 32.01 -10.72
CA TYR A 125 -16.96 31.39 -9.57
C TYR A 125 -16.89 29.86 -9.65
N ASP A 126 -17.27 29.28 -10.77
CA ASP A 126 -17.25 27.82 -11.00
C ASP A 126 -15.82 27.27 -10.79
N PHE A 127 -14.80 27.90 -11.38
CA PHE A 127 -13.40 27.50 -11.20
C PHE A 127 -12.96 27.52 -9.73
N SER A 128 -13.38 28.54 -8.98
CA SER A 128 -13.07 28.64 -7.55
C SER A 128 -13.76 27.56 -6.71
N ALA A 129 -15.02 27.23 -7.06
CA ALA A 129 -15.79 26.17 -6.42
C ALA A 129 -15.20 24.79 -6.72
N ASP A 130 -14.81 24.53 -7.97
CA ASP A 130 -14.15 23.29 -8.39
C ASP A 130 -12.78 23.13 -7.72
N CYS A 131 -12.03 24.22 -7.55
CA CYS A 131 -10.77 24.20 -6.81
C CYS A 131 -10.99 23.81 -5.32
N ALA A 132 -12.05 24.32 -4.70
CA ALA A 132 -12.42 23.94 -3.34
C ALA A 132 -12.83 22.46 -3.24
N ALA A 133 -13.59 21.96 -4.21
CA ALA A 133 -13.96 20.54 -4.31
C ALA A 133 -12.74 19.64 -4.48
N CYS A 134 -11.86 19.93 -5.44
CA CYS A 134 -10.59 19.21 -5.64
C CYS A 134 -9.71 19.20 -4.39
N LYS A 135 -9.71 20.29 -3.61
CA LYS A 135 -8.97 20.35 -2.34
C LYS A 135 -9.57 19.41 -1.30
N ALA A 136 -10.89 19.42 -1.14
CA ALA A 136 -11.58 18.54 -0.21
C ALA A 136 -11.36 17.06 -0.55
N GLU A 137 -11.50 16.67 -1.82
CA GLU A 137 -11.25 15.29 -2.28
C GLU A 137 -9.82 14.85 -1.97
N ARG A 138 -8.83 15.68 -2.31
CA ARG A 138 -7.42 15.40 -2.01
C ARG A 138 -7.16 15.23 -0.51
N ASP A 139 -7.78 16.04 0.34
CA ASP A 139 -7.59 15.95 1.78
C ASP A 139 -8.22 14.65 2.32
N THR A 140 -9.37 14.23 1.79
CA THR A 140 -9.97 12.92 2.12
C THR A 140 -9.13 11.74 1.64
N LEU A 141 -8.58 11.80 0.42
CA LEU A 141 -7.70 10.77 -0.12
C LEU A 141 -6.44 10.63 0.73
N LYS A 142 -5.83 11.74 1.14
CA LYS A 142 -4.67 11.73 2.05
C LYS A 142 -5.00 11.11 3.40
N ALA A 143 -6.19 11.37 3.94
CA ALA A 143 -6.63 10.73 5.18
C ALA A 143 -6.78 9.21 4.99
N SER A 144 -7.39 8.77 3.88
CA SER A 144 -7.59 7.34 3.58
C SER A 144 -6.29 6.56 3.31
N MET A 145 -5.23 7.24 2.86
CA MET A 145 -3.93 6.62 2.59
C MET A 145 -3.31 6.02 3.86
N ALA A 146 -3.50 6.66 5.03
CA ALA A 146 -3.01 6.14 6.30
C ALA A 146 -3.69 4.81 6.66
N ASP A 147 -5.01 4.72 6.45
CA ASP A 147 -5.78 3.51 6.73
C ASP A 147 -5.37 2.36 5.79
N GLU A 148 -5.18 2.63 4.49
CA GLU A 148 -4.70 1.62 3.55
C GLU A 148 -3.28 1.14 3.90
N LEU A 149 -2.40 2.04 4.33
CA LEU A 149 -1.06 1.67 4.79
C LEU A 149 -1.13 0.79 6.06
N GLN A 150 -2.01 1.10 7.01
CA GLN A 150 -2.21 0.26 8.19
C GLN A 150 -2.77 -1.12 7.85
N LYS A 151 -3.74 -1.21 6.92
CA LYS A 151 -4.24 -2.49 6.40
C LYS A 151 -3.11 -3.29 5.75
N GLY A 152 -2.27 -2.64 4.94
CA GLY A 152 -1.10 -3.27 4.33
C GLY A 152 -0.14 -3.87 5.37
N ILE A 153 0.19 -3.11 6.43
CA ILE A 153 1.06 -3.59 7.53
C ILE A 153 0.41 -4.76 8.28
N ALA A 154 -0.89 -4.68 8.56
CA ALA A 154 -1.62 -5.74 9.26
C ALA A 154 -1.61 -7.04 8.44
N LEU A 155 -1.96 -6.96 7.14
CA LEU A 155 -1.94 -8.10 6.23
C LEU A 155 -0.53 -8.68 6.07
N ALA A 156 0.51 -7.85 6.03
CA ALA A 156 1.89 -8.31 6.00
C ALA A 156 2.26 -9.12 7.25
N ARG A 157 1.84 -8.69 8.44
CA ARG A 157 2.06 -9.44 9.69
C ARG A 157 1.33 -10.77 9.71
N GLU A 158 0.07 -10.81 9.27
CA GLU A 158 -0.71 -12.05 9.19
C GLU A 158 -0.07 -13.03 8.21
N ARG A 159 0.36 -12.53 7.05
CA ARG A 159 1.11 -13.31 6.05
C ARG A 159 2.39 -13.88 6.63
N ASP A 160 3.21 -13.08 7.31
CA ASP A 160 4.47 -13.54 7.88
C ASP A 160 4.26 -14.56 9.01
N ALA A 161 3.20 -14.40 9.81
CA ALA A 161 2.78 -15.38 10.79
C ALA A 161 2.36 -16.70 10.13
N ALA A 162 1.62 -16.65 9.01
CA ALA A 162 1.23 -17.82 8.23
C ALA A 162 2.46 -18.51 7.60
N ILE A 163 3.42 -17.76 7.04
CA ILE A 163 4.70 -18.30 6.54
C ILE A 163 5.44 -19.03 7.67
N LYS A 164 5.53 -18.43 8.86
CA LYS A 164 6.21 -19.03 10.01
C LYS A 164 5.52 -20.29 10.52
N ALA A 165 4.18 -20.31 10.50
CA ALA A 165 3.38 -21.49 10.83
C ALA A 165 3.58 -22.61 9.79
N ALA A 166 3.54 -22.27 8.51
CA ALA A 166 3.75 -23.20 7.40
C ALA A 166 5.16 -23.83 7.43
N ARG A 167 6.19 -23.05 7.77
CA ARG A 167 7.58 -23.52 7.98
C ARG A 167 7.76 -24.44 9.20
N GLY A 168 6.68 -24.73 9.94
CA GLY A 168 6.66 -25.87 10.86
C GLY A 168 7.19 -25.59 12.27
N GLY A 169 7.42 -24.33 12.64
CA GLY A 169 8.09 -23.97 13.90
C GLY A 169 7.38 -24.43 15.17
N GLY A 170 6.05 -24.62 15.14
CA GLY A 170 5.27 -25.06 16.31
C GLY A 170 4.91 -26.55 16.29
N PHE A 171 4.46 -27.07 15.16
CA PHE A 171 4.01 -28.46 15.03
C PHE A 171 5.16 -29.46 15.15
N TRP A 172 6.28 -29.25 14.43
CA TRP A 172 7.43 -30.15 14.48
C TRP A 172 8.17 -30.12 15.82
N LYS A 173 8.20 -28.96 16.49
CA LYS A 173 8.75 -28.88 17.86
C LYS A 173 7.91 -29.69 18.86
N ARG A 174 6.58 -29.64 18.73
CA ARG A 174 5.66 -30.39 19.59
C ARG A 174 5.72 -31.90 19.33
N THR A 175 5.75 -32.34 18.08
CA THR A 175 5.91 -33.76 17.75
C THR A 175 7.28 -34.30 18.15
N ALA A 176 8.36 -33.52 17.99
CA ALA A 176 9.68 -33.92 18.48
C ALA A 176 9.73 -34.08 20.01
N GLN A 177 9.08 -33.18 20.76
CA GLN A 177 8.96 -33.31 22.22
C GLN A 177 8.11 -34.52 22.64
N ALA A 178 7.00 -34.76 21.95
CA ALA A 178 6.16 -35.93 22.22
C ALA A 178 6.93 -37.24 21.93
N ALA A 179 7.67 -37.32 20.83
CA ALA A 179 8.51 -38.46 20.48
C ALA A 179 9.60 -38.74 21.53
N LYS A 180 10.21 -37.68 22.09
CA LYS A 180 11.19 -37.81 23.18
C LYS A 180 10.58 -38.48 24.42
N TRP A 181 9.40 -38.04 24.85
CA TRP A 181 8.71 -38.63 26.01
C TRP A 181 8.24 -40.06 25.76
N LEU A 182 7.78 -40.35 24.53
CA LEU A 182 7.42 -41.70 24.11
C LEU A 182 8.63 -42.65 24.15
N GLY A 183 9.79 -42.21 23.65
CA GLY A 183 11.04 -42.99 23.71
C GLY A 183 11.48 -43.31 25.14
N ILE A 184 11.36 -42.35 26.06
CA ILE A 184 11.64 -42.58 27.49
C ILE A 184 10.66 -43.60 28.09
N GLY A 185 9.36 -43.47 27.79
CA GLY A 185 8.34 -44.40 28.27
C GLY A 185 8.55 -45.84 27.77
N ILE A 186 8.93 -46.01 26.50
CA ILE A 186 9.26 -47.31 25.91
C ILE A 186 10.50 -47.91 26.58
N ALA A 187 11.55 -47.12 26.80
CA ALA A 187 12.76 -47.59 27.47
C ALA A 187 12.46 -48.09 28.89
N VAL A 188 11.72 -47.31 29.69
CA VAL A 188 11.33 -47.70 31.06
C VAL A 188 10.45 -48.95 31.05
N GLY A 189 9.48 -49.04 30.14
CA GLY A 189 8.62 -50.22 30.00
C GLY A 189 9.37 -51.49 29.62
N TYR A 190 10.36 -51.38 28.71
CA TYR A 190 11.20 -52.50 28.31
C TYR A 190 12.07 -53.03 29.47
N PHE A 191 12.66 -52.13 30.26
CA PHE A 191 13.44 -52.52 31.44
C PHE A 191 12.60 -53.09 32.58
N ALA A 192 11.33 -52.68 32.71
CA ALA A 192 10.40 -53.24 33.70
C ALA A 192 9.86 -54.62 33.32
N HIS A 193 9.79 -54.95 32.02
CA HIS A 193 9.31 -56.25 31.53
C HIS A 193 10.40 -57.33 31.48
N HIS A 194 11.67 -56.94 31.37
CA HIS A 194 12.82 -57.85 31.29
C HIS A 194 13.54 -58.09 32.63
N ARG A 195 12.89 -57.78 33.75
CA ARG A 195 13.38 -58.03 35.11
C ARG A 195 12.46 -59.01 35.82
#